data_AF-A0A964PE59-F1
#
_entry.id   AF-A0A964PE59-F1
#
_cell.length_a   1.000
_cell.length_b   1.000
_cell.length_c   1.000
_cell.angle_alpha   90.00
_cell.angle_beta   90.00
_cell.angle_gamma   90.00
#
_symmetry.space_group_name_H-M   'P 1'
#
loop_
_entity.id
_entity.type
_entity.pdbx_description
1 polymer ?
#
loop_
_entity_poly.entity_id
_entity_poly.type
_entity_poly.pdbx_seq_one_letter_code
_entity_poly.pdbx_strand_id
1 'polypeptide(L)'
;MTTVRQPQDEAAPDLKFLWTRFALFFAALGVLGSLHLSLVMELKACPLCLYQRAFMMSVAAILAFGLFLPGVPTAAQTVLALAPAVAGAGIAGWHTYLDWTKVLECPMGITGILVAPQESLIAFALLAAFLVCDLFHQQRYVMQGFGAILLGVVFCTTCIKGTPKMPPPGIPYPADKELDGCRMKYHATT
;
A
#
# COMPACT_ATOMS: atom_id res chain seq x y z
N MET A 1 -10.19 16.30 50.83
CA MET A 1 -9.88 16.58 49.40
C MET A 1 -10.84 15.79 48.56
N THR A 2 -11.90 16.43 48.07
CA THR A 2 -12.90 15.85 47.17
C THR A 2 -12.40 15.99 45.74
N THR A 3 -12.01 14.88 45.12
CA THR A 3 -11.74 14.80 43.68
C THR A 3 -13.04 15.10 42.93
N VAL A 4 -13.13 16.31 42.38
CA VAL A 4 -14.19 16.69 41.44
C VAL A 4 -14.01 15.84 40.17
N ARG A 5 -14.86 14.84 39.99
CA ARG A 5 -14.92 14.06 38.75
C ARG A 5 -15.55 14.97 37.70
N GLN A 6 -14.74 15.46 36.76
CA GLN A 6 -15.28 16.25 35.66
C GLN A 6 -16.32 15.42 34.91
N PRO A 7 -17.45 16.03 34.50
CA PRO A 7 -18.47 15.35 33.72
C PRO A 7 -17.81 14.79 32.46
N GLN A 8 -17.94 13.48 32.26
CA GLN A 8 -17.58 12.85 31.00
C GLN A 8 -18.62 13.32 30.00
N ASP A 9 -18.31 14.39 29.27
CA ASP A 9 -19.09 14.76 28.09
C ASP A 9 -19.23 13.52 27.23
N GLU A 10 -20.48 13.11 26.96
CA GLU A 10 -20.83 12.12 25.94
C GLU A 10 -20.42 12.68 24.58
N ALA A 11 -19.11 12.62 24.31
CA ALA A 11 -18.53 13.11 23.09
C ALA A 11 -19.13 12.31 21.93
N ALA A 12 -19.79 13.02 21.03
CA ALA A 12 -20.12 12.52 19.70
C ALA A 12 -18.90 11.76 19.14
N PRO A 13 -19.10 10.64 18.42
CA PRO A 13 -18.00 9.81 17.94
C PRO A 13 -16.94 10.70 17.28
N ASP A 14 -15.78 10.79 17.94
CA ASP A 14 -14.75 11.77 17.61
C ASP A 14 -14.35 11.55 16.15
N LEU A 15 -14.56 12.57 15.30
CA LEU A 15 -14.24 12.53 13.87
C LEU A 15 -12.80 12.07 13.62
N LYS A 16 -11.91 12.25 14.59
CA LYS A 16 -10.52 11.75 14.60
C LYS A 16 -10.43 10.24 14.47
N PHE A 17 -11.37 9.49 15.05
CA PHE A 17 -11.40 8.03 14.98
C PHE A 17 -11.87 7.51 13.61
N LEU A 18 -12.56 8.35 12.84
CA LEU A 18 -13.16 7.98 11.56
C LEU A 18 -12.09 7.78 10.47
N TRP A 19 -11.09 8.66 10.40
CA TRP A 19 -10.01 8.58 9.40
C TRP A 19 -9.16 7.33 9.56
N THR A 20 -8.77 7.00 10.80
CA THR A 20 -8.00 5.78 11.08
C THR A 20 -8.79 4.53 10.73
N ARG A 21 -10.10 4.52 10.98
CA ARG A 21 -11.00 3.42 10.59
C ARG A 21 -11.14 3.26 9.09
N PHE A 22 -11.26 4.37 8.34
CA PHE A 22 -11.26 4.31 6.89
C PHE A 22 -9.92 3.79 6.35
N ALA A 23 -8.79 4.28 6.87
CA ALA A 23 -7.48 3.77 6.49
C ALA A 23 -7.36 2.25 6.74
N LEU A 24 -7.81 1.77 7.90
CA LEU A 24 -7.84 0.33 8.21
C LEU A 24 -8.74 -0.45 7.26
N PHE A 25 -9.93 0.08 6.94
CA PHE A 25 -10.85 -0.55 6.00
C PHE A 25 -10.22 -0.72 4.61
N PHE A 26 -9.62 0.34 4.06
CA PHE A 26 -8.93 0.26 2.77
C PHE A 26 -7.70 -0.64 2.81
N ALA A 27 -6.94 -0.64 3.91
CA ALA A 27 -5.82 -1.56 4.07
C ALA A 27 -6.29 -3.03 4.10
N ALA A 28 -7.39 -3.32 4.81
CA ALA A 28 -7.99 -4.65 4.85
C ALA A 28 -8.49 -5.10 3.48
N LEU A 29 -9.16 -4.22 2.72
CA LEU A 29 -9.56 -4.49 1.33
C LEU A 29 -8.35 -4.76 0.44
N GLY A 30 -7.27 -3.98 0.59
CA GLY A 30 -6.01 -4.20 -0.13
C GLY A 30 -5.38 -5.56 0.17
N VAL A 31 -5.38 -5.99 1.44
CA VAL A 31 -4.90 -7.32 1.84
C VAL A 31 -5.78 -8.43 1.27
N LEU A 32 -7.10 -8.31 1.38
CA LEU A 32 -8.05 -9.29 0.85
C LEU A 32 -7.92 -9.41 -0.68
N GLY A 33 -7.86 -8.28 -1.39
CA GLY A 33 -7.62 -8.26 -2.83
C GLY A 33 -6.31 -8.94 -3.20
N SER A 34 -5.21 -8.59 -2.51
CA SER A 34 -3.91 -9.24 -2.68
C SER A 34 -3.95 -10.75 -2.48
N LEU A 35 -4.61 -11.21 -1.42
CA LEU A 35 -4.75 -12.65 -1.12
C LEU A 35 -5.59 -13.35 -2.18
N HIS A 36 -6.69 -12.73 -2.63
CA HIS A 36 -7.54 -13.27 -3.68
C HIS A 36 -6.78 -13.47 -4.99
N LEU A 37 -6.00 -12.47 -5.43
CA LEU A 37 -5.13 -12.58 -6.61
C LEU A 37 -4.13 -13.74 -6.50
N SER A 38 -3.68 -14.06 -5.28
CA SER A 38 -2.67 -15.10 -5.04
C SER A 38 -3.27 -16.50 -4.95
N LEU A 39 -4.38 -16.64 -4.23
CA LEU A 39 -4.97 -17.92 -3.87
C LEU A 39 -5.98 -18.41 -4.90
N VAL A 40 -6.73 -17.50 -5.53
CA VAL A 40 -7.83 -17.85 -6.44
C VAL A 40 -7.37 -17.82 -7.90
N MET A 41 -6.59 -16.81 -8.29
CA MET A 41 -6.11 -16.68 -9.67
C MET A 41 -4.73 -17.29 -9.91
N GLU A 42 -4.10 -17.87 -8.87
CA GLU A 42 -2.77 -18.50 -8.93
C GLU A 42 -1.68 -17.64 -9.61
N LEU A 43 -1.85 -16.31 -9.58
CA LEU A 43 -0.96 -15.38 -10.28
C LEU A 43 0.41 -15.35 -9.59
N LYS A 44 1.46 -15.53 -10.39
CA LYS A 44 2.83 -15.40 -9.93
C LYS A 44 3.16 -13.94 -9.71
N ALA A 45 3.32 -13.56 -8.45
CA ALA A 45 3.72 -12.21 -8.10
C ALA A 45 5.15 -11.92 -8.57
N CYS A 46 5.33 -10.85 -9.32
CA CYS A 46 6.67 -10.31 -9.56
C CYS A 46 7.24 -9.74 -8.24
N PRO A 47 8.56 -9.54 -8.15
CA PRO A 47 9.17 -9.05 -6.91
C PRO A 47 8.62 -7.67 -6.47
N LEU A 48 8.27 -6.79 -7.42
CA LEU A 48 7.63 -5.49 -7.11
C LEU A 48 6.25 -5.67 -6.47
N CYS A 49 5.41 -6.55 -7.03
CA CYS A 49 4.11 -6.89 -6.43
C CYS A 49 4.28 -7.48 -5.04
N LEU A 50 5.28 -8.34 -4.83
CA LEU A 50 5.55 -8.91 -3.52
C LEU A 50 5.83 -7.83 -2.46
N TYR A 51 6.65 -6.83 -2.79
CA TYR A 51 6.91 -5.71 -1.88
C TYR A 51 5.63 -4.90 -1.60
N GLN A 52 4.83 -4.61 -2.63
CA GLN A 52 3.55 -3.91 -2.45
C GLN A 52 2.63 -4.68 -1.49
N ARG A 53 2.50 -6.00 -1.65
CA ARG A 53 1.68 -6.83 -0.75
C ARG A 53 2.20 -6.82 0.68
N ALA A 54 3.51 -6.94 0.87
CA ALA A 54 4.14 -6.90 2.18
C ALA A 54 3.91 -5.55 2.88
N PHE A 55 4.04 -4.43 2.17
CA PHE A 55 3.75 -3.10 2.72
C PHE A 55 2.27 -2.92 3.07
N MET A 56 1.35 -3.39 2.23
CA MET A 56 -0.09 -3.33 2.53
C MET A 56 -0.44 -4.13 3.79
N MET A 57 0.10 -5.35 3.92
CA MET A 57 -0.07 -6.17 5.12
C MET A 57 0.55 -5.52 6.36
N SER A 58 1.70 -4.86 6.21
CA SER A 58 2.35 -4.13 7.31
C SER A 58 1.48 -2.95 7.77
N VAL A 59 0.92 -2.17 6.85
CA VAL A 59 -0.01 -1.07 7.20
C VAL A 59 -1.24 -1.63 7.91
N ALA A 60 -1.87 -2.67 7.36
CA ALA A 60 -3.04 -3.30 7.98
C ALA A 60 -2.74 -3.81 9.39
N ALA A 61 -1.59 -4.45 9.60
CA ALA A 61 -1.18 -4.94 10.92
C ALA A 61 -0.96 -3.80 11.92
N ILE A 62 -0.24 -2.74 11.53
CA ILE A 62 0.02 -1.57 12.40
C ILE A 62 -1.30 -0.91 12.83
N LEU A 63 -2.21 -0.69 11.88
CA LEU A 63 -3.53 -0.08 12.16
C LEU A 63 -4.42 -1.02 12.99
N ALA A 64 -4.39 -2.33 12.73
CA ALA A 64 -5.15 -3.32 13.50
C ALA A 64 -4.66 -3.39 14.96
N PHE A 65 -3.34 -3.43 15.20
CA PHE A 65 -2.81 -3.36 16.56
C PHE A 65 -3.31 -2.12 17.29
N GLY A 66 -3.41 -1.01 16.56
CA GLY A 66 -3.93 0.22 17.11
C GLY A 66 -5.39 0.19 17.56
N LEU A 67 -6.20 -0.65 16.91
CA LEU A 67 -7.60 -0.87 17.26
C LEU A 67 -7.75 -1.84 18.44
N PHE A 68 -6.89 -2.85 18.54
CA PHE A 68 -7.01 -3.92 19.55
C PHE A 68 -6.22 -3.67 20.84
N LEU A 69 -5.20 -2.80 20.84
CA LEU A 69 -4.42 -2.49 22.04
C LEU A 69 -4.92 -1.19 22.69
N PRO A 70 -5.60 -1.26 23.86
CA PRO A 70 -6.05 -0.06 24.57
C PRO A 70 -4.84 0.77 25.05
N GLY A 71 -4.94 2.09 24.93
CA GLY A 71 -3.92 3.03 25.42
C GLY A 71 -2.84 3.42 24.41
N VAL A 72 -2.83 2.83 23.20
CA VAL A 72 -1.95 3.30 22.12
C VAL A 72 -2.55 4.56 21.50
N PRO A 73 -1.83 5.70 21.46
CA PRO A 73 -2.35 6.91 20.84
C PRO A 73 -2.49 6.72 19.32
N THR A 74 -3.67 7.00 18.78
CA THR A 74 -3.98 6.90 17.33
C THR A 74 -2.98 7.69 16.48
N ALA A 75 -2.60 8.88 16.94
CA ALA A 75 -1.59 9.72 16.29
C ALA A 75 -0.26 8.99 16.01
N ALA A 76 0.19 8.15 16.94
CA ALA A 76 1.45 7.41 16.76
C ALA A 76 1.30 6.29 15.73
N GLN A 77 0.14 5.65 15.66
CA GLN A 77 -0.17 4.59 14.70
C GLN A 77 -0.17 5.14 13.27
N THR A 78 -0.74 6.32 13.06
CA THR A 78 -0.74 7.01 11.76
C THR A 78 0.67 7.23 11.26
N VAL A 79 1.57 7.75 12.11
CA VAL A 79 2.98 7.96 11.74
C VAL A 79 3.68 6.64 11.40
N LEU A 80 3.46 5.58 12.19
CA LEU A 80 4.05 4.26 11.94
C LEU A 80 3.54 3.61 10.65
N ALA A 81 2.25 3.76 10.36
CA ALA A 81 1.62 3.24 9.14
C ALA A 81 1.96 4.08 7.89
N LEU A 82 2.29 5.35 8.05
CA LEU A 82 2.57 6.26 6.94
C LEU A 82 3.82 5.86 6.16
N ALA A 83 4.89 5.41 6.85
CA ALA A 83 6.12 4.98 6.18
C ALA A 83 5.91 3.81 5.18
N PRO A 84 5.32 2.66 5.57
CA PRO A 84 5.03 1.58 4.64
C PRO A 84 3.97 1.95 3.60
N ALA A 85 3.00 2.82 3.92
CA ALA A 85 2.03 3.30 2.93
C ALA A 85 2.69 4.13 1.82
N VAL A 86 3.59 5.05 2.17
CA VAL A 86 4.38 5.85 1.22
C VAL A 86 5.31 4.95 0.42
N ALA A 87 5.95 3.97 1.06
CA ALA A 87 6.81 3.01 0.37
C ALA A 87 6.03 2.21 -0.68
N GLY A 88 4.88 1.65 -0.30
CA GLY A 88 3.99 0.91 -1.19
C GLY A 88 3.47 1.78 -2.34
N ALA A 89 3.05 3.02 -2.07
CA ALA A 89 2.61 3.97 -3.09
C ALA A 89 3.71 4.27 -4.12
N GLY A 90 4.94 4.50 -3.65
CA GLY A 90 6.09 4.76 -4.53
C GLY A 90 6.42 3.56 -5.42
N ILE A 91 6.40 2.35 -4.86
CA ILE A 91 6.64 1.12 -5.63
C ILE A 91 5.52 0.87 -6.64
N ALA A 92 4.26 1.11 -6.26
CA ALA A 92 3.12 1.01 -7.18
C ALA A 92 3.18 2.05 -8.31
N GLY A 93 3.64 3.27 -8.01
CA GLY A 93 3.87 4.31 -9.01
C GLY A 93 4.96 3.92 -10.00
N TRP A 94 6.09 3.42 -9.50
CA TRP A 94 7.18 2.91 -10.34
C TRP A 94 6.74 1.71 -11.18
N HIS A 95 5.96 0.79 -10.59
CA HIS A 95 5.45 -0.38 -11.32
C HIS A 95 4.49 0.02 -12.44
N THR A 96 3.59 0.97 -12.17
CA THR A 96 2.69 1.55 -13.17
C THR A 96 3.46 2.25 -14.29
N TYR A 97 4.55 2.94 -13.95
CA TYR A 97 5.44 3.56 -14.94
C TYR A 97 6.09 2.51 -15.87
N LEU A 98 6.55 1.37 -15.34
CA LEU A 98 7.13 0.28 -16.14
C LEU A 98 6.11 -0.38 -17.08
N ASP A 99 4.86 -0.52 -16.63
CA ASP A 99 3.76 -1.02 -17.46
C ASP A 99 3.36 -0.01 -18.56
N TRP A 100 3.27 1.28 -18.21
CA TRP A 100 3.00 2.33 -19.18
C TRP A 100 4.06 2.35 -20.28
N THR A 101 5.34 2.38 -19.89
CA THR A 101 6.47 2.39 -20.83
C THR A 101 6.65 1.08 -21.60
N LYS A 102 5.78 0.08 -21.39
CA LYS A 102 5.81 -1.24 -22.03
C LYS A 102 7.12 -1.99 -21.82
N VAL A 103 7.86 -1.65 -20.77
CA VAL A 103 9.00 -2.45 -20.30
C VAL A 103 8.48 -3.75 -19.69
N LEU A 104 7.37 -3.65 -18.96
CA LEU A 104 6.64 -4.77 -18.40
C LEU A 104 5.24 -4.86 -19.01
N GLU A 105 4.74 -6.09 -19.11
CA GLU A 105 3.35 -6.41 -19.39
C GLU A 105 2.78 -7.09 -18.16
N CYS A 106 1.75 -6.49 -17.56
CA CYS A 106 1.10 -7.02 -16.37
C CYS A 106 -0.33 -7.48 -16.65
N PRO A 107 -0.83 -8.50 -15.91
CA PRO A 107 -2.19 -8.97 -16.06
C PRO A 107 -3.22 -7.93 -15.57
N MET A 108 -4.46 -8.13 -16.00
CA MET A 108 -5.61 -7.37 -15.51
C MET A 108 -5.77 -7.57 -14.00
N GLY A 109 -6.19 -6.50 -13.33
CA GLY A 109 -6.50 -6.51 -11.91
C GLY A 109 -7.85 -7.16 -11.60
N ILE A 110 -8.28 -7.05 -10.34
CA ILE A 110 -9.49 -7.72 -9.85
C ILE A 110 -10.77 -7.13 -10.49
N THR A 111 -10.74 -5.87 -10.89
CA THR A 111 -11.90 -5.23 -11.53
C THR A 111 -12.06 -5.61 -13.00
N GLY A 112 -11.01 -6.16 -13.63
CA GLY A 112 -10.98 -6.40 -15.06
C GLY A 112 -10.98 -5.11 -15.92
N ILE A 113 -10.94 -3.92 -15.31
CA ILE A 113 -10.93 -2.62 -16.01
C ILE A 113 -9.51 -2.05 -16.03
N LEU A 114 -8.82 -2.14 -14.90
CA LEU A 114 -7.46 -1.64 -14.72
C LEU A 114 -6.47 -2.79 -14.65
N VAL A 115 -5.21 -2.53 -15.03
CA VAL A 115 -4.12 -3.48 -14.79
C VAL A 115 -3.80 -3.54 -13.29
N ALA A 116 -3.35 -4.71 -12.81
CA ALA A 116 -3.03 -4.94 -11.40
C ALA A 116 -2.16 -3.84 -10.74
N PRO A 117 -1.06 -3.34 -11.35
CA PRO A 117 -0.27 -2.27 -10.74
C PRO A 117 -1.03 -0.94 -10.59
N GLN A 118 -1.94 -0.60 -11.51
CA GLN A 118 -2.73 0.63 -11.44
C GLN A 118 -3.77 0.57 -10.31
N GLU A 119 -4.45 -0.56 -10.14
CA GLU A 119 -5.37 -0.77 -9.01
C GLU A 119 -4.63 -0.63 -7.66
N SER A 120 -3.45 -1.23 -7.56
CA SER A 120 -2.62 -1.14 -6.35
C SER A 120 -2.19 0.30 -6.06
N LEU A 121 -1.88 1.08 -7.10
CA LEU A 121 -1.52 2.49 -6.97
C LEU A 121 -2.69 3.31 -6.41
N ILE A 122 -3.90 3.09 -6.91
CA ILE A 122 -5.10 3.77 -6.40
C ILE A 122 -5.31 3.42 -4.92
N ALA A 123 -5.22 2.15 -4.55
CA ALA A 123 -5.39 1.70 -3.17
C ALA A 123 -4.37 2.36 -2.23
N PHE A 124 -3.08 2.35 -2.60
CA PHE A 124 -2.02 2.98 -1.80
C PHE A 124 -2.13 4.51 -1.78
N ALA A 125 -2.52 5.15 -2.87
CA ALA A 125 -2.71 6.59 -2.92
C ALA A 125 -3.84 7.04 -2.00
N LEU A 126 -4.98 6.34 -2.00
CA LEU A 126 -6.09 6.61 -1.08
C LEU A 126 -5.68 6.37 0.38
N LEU A 127 -5.00 5.26 0.65
CA LEU A 127 -4.51 4.95 2.00
C LEU A 127 -3.53 6.01 2.51
N ALA A 128 -2.55 6.40 1.70
CA ALA A 128 -1.60 7.45 2.05
C ALA A 128 -2.30 8.80 2.24
N ALA A 129 -3.26 9.16 1.39
CA ALA A 129 -4.04 10.38 1.53
C ALA A 129 -4.81 10.41 2.86
N PHE A 130 -5.47 9.31 3.24
CA PHE A 130 -6.18 9.23 4.53
C PHE A 130 -5.22 9.36 5.72
N LEU A 131 -4.05 8.73 5.68
CA LEU A 131 -3.05 8.83 6.75
C LEU A 131 -2.44 10.25 6.83
N VAL A 132 -2.21 10.90 5.70
CA VAL A 132 -1.72 12.29 5.66
C VAL A 132 -2.78 13.26 6.17
N CYS A 133 -4.05 13.09 5.76
CA CYS A 133 -5.17 13.88 6.27
C CYS A 133 -5.32 13.70 7.79
N ASP A 134 -5.24 12.47 8.30
CA ASP A 134 -5.28 12.20 9.74
C ASP A 134 -4.10 12.87 10.48
N LEU A 135 -2.88 12.77 9.94
CA LEU A 135 -1.69 13.41 10.49
C LEU A 135 -1.87 14.93 10.64
N PHE A 136 -2.37 15.61 9.60
CA PHE A 136 -2.61 17.06 9.66
C PHE A 136 -3.82 17.42 10.52
N HIS A 137 -4.86 16.58 10.56
CA HIS A 137 -6.04 16.83 11.37
C HIS A 137 -5.75 16.70 12.87
N GLN A 138 -4.93 15.74 13.28
CA GLN A 138 -4.54 15.58 14.67
C GLN A 138 -3.52 16.64 15.13
N GLN A 139 -2.79 17.28 14.21
CA GLN A 139 -1.71 18.26 14.44
C GLN A 139 -0.62 17.80 15.43
N ARG A 140 -0.65 16.53 15.82
CA ARG A 140 0.27 15.92 16.77
C ARG A 140 1.23 15.05 15.98
N TYR A 141 2.52 15.20 16.26
CA TYR A 141 3.60 14.46 15.61
C TYR A 141 3.84 14.76 14.12
N VAL A 142 3.49 15.95 13.64
CA VAL A 142 3.69 16.35 12.23
C VAL A 142 5.16 16.20 11.79
N MET A 143 6.10 16.58 12.65
CA MET A 143 7.54 16.43 12.38
C MET A 143 7.96 14.96 12.23
N GLN A 144 7.43 14.08 13.09
CA GLN A 144 7.65 12.64 12.98
C GLN A 144 6.97 12.05 11.74
N GLY A 145 5.83 12.62 11.32
CA GLY A 145 5.16 12.29 10.07
C GLY A 145 6.04 12.59 8.85
N PHE A 146 6.71 13.74 8.78
CA PHE A 146 7.71 14.00 7.75
C PHE A 146 8.86 12.99 7.79
N GLY A 147 9.34 12.63 8.99
CA GLY A 147 10.32 11.56 9.17
C GLY A 147 9.83 10.21 8.61
N ALA A 148 8.57 9.85 8.83
CA ALA A 148 7.97 8.64 8.29
C ALA A 148 7.85 8.67 6.76
N ILE A 149 7.52 9.81 6.15
CA ILE A 149 7.50 9.98 4.69
C ILE A 149 8.91 9.78 4.13
N LEU A 150 9.93 10.42 4.71
CA LEU A 150 11.32 10.24 4.30
C LEU A 150 11.76 8.78 4.41
N LEU A 151 11.42 8.11 5.52
CA LEU A 151 11.70 6.69 5.71
C LEU A 151 11.00 5.82 4.66
N GLY A 152 9.74 6.13 4.32
CA GLY A 152 9.00 5.46 3.26
C GLY A 152 9.65 5.62 1.88
N VAL A 153 10.17 6.81 1.56
CA VAL A 153 10.94 7.05 0.33
C VAL A 153 12.23 6.22 0.31
N VAL A 154 12.95 6.14 1.44
CA VAL A 154 14.13 5.28 1.56
C VAL A 154 13.75 3.83 1.28
N PHE A 155 12.73 3.28 1.94
CA PHE A 155 12.25 1.92 1.71
C PHE A 155 11.85 1.66 0.26
N CYS A 156 11.09 2.57 -0.36
CA CYS A 156 10.73 2.50 -1.78
C CYS A 156 11.97 2.36 -2.67
N THR A 157 12.94 3.28 -2.52
CA THR A 157 14.15 3.27 -3.34
C THR A 157 15.01 2.03 -3.11
N THR A 158 15.10 1.54 -1.87
CA THR A 158 15.83 0.30 -1.56
C THR A 158 15.17 -0.93 -2.16
N CYS A 159 13.84 -1.05 -2.13
CA CYS A 159 13.12 -2.16 -2.74
C CYS A 159 13.24 -2.16 -4.26
N ILE A 160 13.14 -0.98 -4.90
CA ILE A 160 13.29 -0.84 -6.36
C ILE A 160 14.72 -1.26 -6.78
N LYS A 161 15.75 -0.77 -6.07
CA LYS A 161 17.15 -1.14 -6.37
C LYS A 161 17.49 -2.59 -6.04
N GLY A 162 16.87 -3.15 -5.00
CA GLY A 162 17.06 -4.54 -4.56
C GLY A 162 16.29 -5.55 -5.40
N THR A 163 15.40 -5.10 -6.28
CA THR A 163 14.64 -5.98 -7.16
C THR A 163 15.59 -6.67 -8.16
N PRO A 164 15.61 -8.02 -8.24
CA PRO A 164 16.39 -8.71 -9.26
C PRO A 164 15.86 -8.37 -10.65
N LYS A 165 16.77 -8.09 -11.59
CA LYS A 165 16.41 -7.86 -12.98
C LYS A 165 15.86 -9.16 -13.58
N MET A 166 14.73 -9.07 -14.25
CA MET A 166 14.19 -10.19 -15.01
C MET A 166 15.05 -10.41 -16.27
N PRO A 167 15.33 -11.67 -16.65
CA PRO A 167 16.02 -11.95 -17.89
C PRO A 167 15.12 -11.55 -19.07
N PRO A 168 15.69 -11.00 -20.16
CA PRO A 168 14.92 -10.71 -21.36
C PRO A 168 14.40 -12.03 -21.98
N PRO A 169 13.18 -12.04 -22.56
CA PRO A 169 12.66 -13.21 -23.23
C PRO A 169 13.47 -13.54 -24.48
N GLY A 170 13.91 -14.79 -24.61
CA GLY A 170 14.63 -15.28 -25.79
C GLY A 170 13.74 -15.60 -26.99
N ILE A 171 12.44 -15.80 -26.78
CA ILE A 171 11.45 -16.09 -27.83
C ILE A 171 10.17 -15.28 -27.60
N PRO A 172 9.41 -14.96 -28.67
CA PRO A 172 8.10 -14.34 -28.53
C PRO A 172 7.16 -15.18 -27.68
N TYR A 173 6.33 -14.50 -26.87
CA TYR A 173 5.29 -15.19 -26.12
C TYR A 173 4.15 -15.63 -27.05
N PRO A 174 3.54 -16.80 -26.80
CA PRO A 174 2.33 -17.22 -27.50
C PRO A 174 1.21 -16.20 -27.28
N ALA A 175 0.55 -15.79 -28.37
CA ALA A 175 -0.47 -14.73 -28.35
C ALA A 175 -1.77 -15.15 -27.65
N ASP A 176 -2.03 -16.45 -27.56
CA ASP A 176 -3.21 -17.06 -26.96
C ASP A 176 -3.08 -17.30 -25.45
N LYS A 177 -1.88 -17.15 -24.88
CA LYS A 177 -1.66 -17.43 -23.47
C LYS A 177 -1.89 -16.19 -22.60
N GLU A 178 -2.87 -16.29 -21.70
CA GLU A 178 -3.11 -15.30 -20.64
C GLU A 178 -1.85 -15.06 -19.79
N LEU A 179 -1.79 -13.87 -19.17
CA LEU A 179 -0.63 -13.46 -18.38
C LEU A 179 -0.71 -14.06 -16.97
N ASP A 180 0.04 -15.14 -16.73
CA ASP A 180 0.20 -15.75 -15.40
C ASP A 180 0.85 -14.80 -14.34
N GLY A 181 1.40 -13.66 -14.79
CA GLY A 181 2.11 -12.68 -13.96
C GLY A 181 2.77 -11.59 -14.80
N CYS A 182 3.37 -10.59 -14.15
CA CYS A 182 4.09 -9.53 -14.86
C CYS A 182 5.39 -10.09 -15.48
N ARG A 183 5.62 -9.80 -16.77
CA ARG A 183 6.79 -10.25 -17.53
C ARG A 183 7.39 -9.12 -18.36
N MET A 184 8.65 -9.24 -18.77
CA MET A 184 9.25 -8.27 -19.69
C MET A 184 8.67 -8.43 -21.09
N LYS A 185 8.48 -7.32 -21.80
CA LYS A 185 8.03 -7.35 -23.19
C LYS A 185 9.12 -7.93 -24.11
N TYR A 186 8.72 -8.75 -25.07
CA TYR A 186 9.64 -9.24 -26.10
C TYR A 186 9.97 -8.14 -27.11
N HIS A 187 11.26 -7.90 -27.30
CA HIS A 187 11.79 -7.04 -28.35
C HIS A 187 12.59 -7.92 -29.31
N ALA A 188 12.20 -7.94 -30.59
CA ALA A 188 12.99 -8.62 -31.61
C ALA A 188 14.36 -7.91 -31.70
N THR A 189 15.45 -8.64 -31.44
CA THR A 189 16.81 -8.16 -31.73
C THR A 189 16.95 -8.12 -33.25
N THR A 190 16.81 -6.92 -33.81
CA THR A 190 17.13 -6.60 -35.20
C THR A 190 18.63 -6.69 -35.45
#